data_AF-A0A1G2CCJ7-F1
#
_entry.id   AF-A0A1G2CCJ7-F1
#
_cell.length_a   1.000
_cell.length_b   1.000
_cell.length_c   1.000
_cell.angle_alpha   90.00
_cell.angle_beta   90.00
_cell.angle_gamma   90.00
#
_symmetry.space_group_name_H-M   'P 1'
#
loop_
_entity.id
_entity.type
_entity.pdbx_description
1 polymer ?
#
loop_
_entity_poly.entity_id
_entity_poly.type
_entity_poly.pdbx_seq_one_letter_code
_entity_poly.pdbx_strand_id
1 'polypeptide(L)'
;MKVAEHFLRNAIFYELYVDKFAGNFRALTERLPYLAELGVTHVHLLPHYPSPMIDGGYDVSDYLGVRLELGTLDDFDRFAAHATELGISIMVDLVFNHTSTRHPWFEESFQNPQSPKRNYYLWSSNGTELADSTVCFPEIKAKNWIFHENRKEYHFSTFCPEQADLNWDNPAVFEEFCRIMDFWVARGVRLFRLDAASHIIKREGTPSRNLPETHAVLRKIRAYVDAHYPEVKLVAEVHDPIERMREYFGNGDECHLVYHFPLAEALIAEMALGEKGIAEQYIWELSDTPRGSSWLLFLRNHDDISLVTLASDHRRRFLRVVDPESHVRFGDGVALRLATVCERSLAHDTSDTQQREHGERECFQNILEELFSLPAPIVLYYGDELGMKNMPLAAGVRDIRVCVRNTFDWNEAERQKNDPDSTLSFIKKIAAARKKRME
;
A
#
# COMPACT_ATOMS: atom_id res chain seq x y z
N MET A 1 11.29 -24.83 6.29
CA MET A 1 10.18 -24.78 7.27
C MET A 1 10.37 -23.67 8.30
N LYS A 2 11.43 -23.70 9.15
CA LYS A 2 11.68 -22.64 10.15
C LYS A 2 11.83 -21.21 9.57
N VAL A 3 12.50 -21.04 8.43
CA VAL A 3 12.71 -19.72 7.81
C VAL A 3 11.41 -19.10 7.29
N ALA A 4 10.53 -19.91 6.67
CA ALA A 4 9.23 -19.43 6.17
C ALA A 4 8.30 -19.04 7.33
N GLU A 5 8.27 -19.84 8.41
CA GLU A 5 7.50 -19.51 9.62
C GLU A 5 8.06 -18.29 10.36
N HIS A 6 9.38 -18.07 10.31
CA HIS A 6 10.03 -16.88 10.88
C HIS A 6 9.68 -15.61 10.07
N PHE A 7 9.72 -15.67 8.73
CA PHE A 7 9.28 -14.55 7.87
C PHE A 7 7.85 -14.14 8.19
N LEU A 8 6.92 -15.10 8.20
CA LEU A 8 5.48 -14.91 8.47
C LEU A 8 5.16 -14.46 9.89
N ARG A 9 6.17 -14.18 10.72
CA ARG A 9 5.98 -13.61 12.06
C ARG A 9 6.82 -12.36 12.29
N ASN A 10 8.00 -12.26 11.70
CA ASN A 10 9.00 -11.29 12.15
C ASN A 10 9.38 -10.23 11.13
N ALA A 11 9.00 -10.40 9.86
CA ALA A 11 9.37 -9.45 8.84
C ALA A 11 8.93 -8.02 9.21
N ILE A 12 9.88 -7.10 9.11
CA ILE A 12 9.69 -5.66 9.20
C ILE A 12 9.84 -5.13 7.79
N PHE A 13 8.73 -4.70 7.21
CA PHE A 13 8.63 -4.00 5.95
C PHE A 13 8.79 -2.51 6.19
N TYR A 14 9.41 -1.83 5.23
CA TYR A 14 9.52 -0.39 5.22
C TYR A 14 9.00 0.14 3.89
N GLU A 15 7.85 0.82 3.93
CA GLU A 15 7.15 1.34 2.76
C GLU A 15 7.63 2.76 2.45
N LEU A 16 8.11 2.98 1.22
CA LEU A 16 8.66 4.26 0.80
C LEU A 16 8.39 4.61 -0.67
N TYR A 17 8.34 5.91 -0.95
CA TYR A 17 8.57 6.44 -2.29
C TYR A 17 10.07 6.69 -2.47
N VAL A 18 10.66 6.20 -3.57
CA VAL A 18 12.08 6.37 -3.86
C VAL A 18 12.48 7.84 -3.88
N ASP A 19 11.69 8.70 -4.53
CA ASP A 19 11.96 10.14 -4.64
C ASP A 19 11.78 10.87 -3.31
N LYS A 20 10.74 10.55 -2.53
CA LYS A 20 10.50 11.21 -1.25
C LYS A 20 11.48 10.78 -0.18
N PHE A 21 11.92 9.53 -0.19
CA PHE A 21 12.86 9.02 0.79
C PHE A 21 14.31 9.39 0.47
N ALA A 22 14.75 9.17 -0.77
CA ALA A 22 16.16 9.34 -1.14
C ALA A 22 16.39 10.15 -2.43
N GLY A 23 15.34 10.52 -3.16
CA GLY A 23 15.44 11.24 -4.44
C GLY A 23 15.52 10.31 -5.65
N ASN A 24 16.39 9.29 -5.64
CA ASN A 24 16.56 8.33 -6.73
C ASN A 24 17.20 7.02 -6.25
N PHE A 25 17.32 6.01 -7.12
CA PHE A 25 17.86 4.70 -6.75
C PHE A 25 19.34 4.72 -6.34
N ARG A 26 20.17 5.63 -6.87
CA ARG A 26 21.58 5.76 -6.45
C ARG A 26 21.65 6.18 -4.99
N ALA A 27 20.95 7.25 -4.65
CA ALA A 27 20.88 7.72 -3.27
C ALA A 27 20.19 6.68 -2.37
N LEU A 28 19.13 6.01 -2.82
CA LEU A 28 18.48 4.95 -2.05
C LEU A 28 19.46 3.81 -1.71
N THR A 29 20.33 3.44 -2.65
CA THR A 29 21.40 2.45 -2.43
C THR A 29 22.31 2.86 -1.28
N GLU A 30 22.65 4.15 -1.17
CA GLU A 30 23.47 4.71 -0.07
C GLU A 30 22.73 4.74 1.27
N ARG A 31 21.39 4.69 1.26
CA ARG A 31 20.54 4.70 2.47
C ARG A 31 20.15 3.31 2.97
N LEU A 32 20.43 2.24 2.23
CA LEU A 32 20.16 0.88 2.69
C LEU A 32 20.80 0.54 4.05
N PRO A 33 22.04 0.99 4.39
CA PRO A 33 22.59 0.79 5.73
C PRO A 33 21.74 1.39 6.85
N TYR A 34 21.10 2.55 6.62
CA TYR A 34 20.18 3.16 7.58
C TYR A 34 18.98 2.24 7.86
N LEU A 35 18.38 1.67 6.81
CA LEU A 35 17.25 0.75 6.94
C LEU A 35 17.67 -0.56 7.63
N ALA A 36 18.85 -1.10 7.29
CA ALA A 36 19.40 -2.29 7.95
C ALA A 36 19.64 -2.04 9.47
N GLU A 37 20.20 -0.90 9.84
CA GLU A 37 20.37 -0.49 11.25
C GLU A 37 19.04 -0.32 12.00
N LEU A 38 17.98 0.06 11.30
CA LEU A 38 16.63 0.17 11.84
C LEU A 38 16.00 -1.22 12.11
N GLY A 39 16.58 -2.29 11.56
CA GLY A 39 16.07 -3.65 11.64
C GLY A 39 15.11 -4.01 10.50
N VAL A 40 15.03 -3.20 9.46
CA VAL A 40 14.23 -3.47 8.26
C VAL A 40 14.76 -4.72 7.57
N THR A 41 13.83 -5.58 7.16
CA THR A 41 14.11 -6.84 6.44
C THR A 41 13.56 -6.83 5.03
N HIS A 42 12.58 -5.97 4.76
CA HIS A 42 11.90 -5.86 3.48
C HIS A 42 11.69 -4.38 3.16
N VAL A 43 12.01 -3.95 1.95
CA VAL A 43 11.68 -2.61 1.47
C VAL A 43 10.56 -2.73 0.44
N HIS A 44 9.44 -2.06 0.72
CA HIS A 44 8.33 -1.91 -0.22
C HIS A 44 8.51 -0.59 -0.96
N LEU A 45 8.85 -0.72 -2.24
CA LEU A 45 8.93 0.38 -3.17
C LEU A 45 7.54 0.66 -3.74
N LEU A 46 6.98 1.81 -3.38
CA LEU A 46 5.82 2.37 -4.05
C LEU A 46 6.11 2.59 -5.55
N PRO A 47 5.07 2.72 -6.41
CA PRO A 47 5.24 2.62 -7.86
C PRO A 47 6.38 3.49 -8.41
N HIS A 48 7.39 2.82 -8.95
CA HIS A 48 8.63 3.41 -9.48
C HIS A 48 8.69 3.36 -11.02
N TYR A 49 7.67 2.79 -11.65
CA TYR A 49 7.51 2.64 -13.09
C TYR A 49 7.28 3.97 -13.80
N PRO A 50 7.70 4.13 -15.08
CA PRO A 50 7.25 5.22 -15.93
C PRO A 50 5.75 5.45 -15.83
N SER A 51 5.36 6.66 -15.47
CA SER A 51 3.98 7.04 -15.18
C SER A 51 3.79 8.55 -15.42
N PRO A 52 2.62 8.99 -15.91
CA PRO A 52 2.23 10.40 -15.90
C PRO A 52 2.04 11.01 -14.51
N MET A 53 2.07 10.20 -13.44
CA MET A 53 1.96 10.61 -12.04
C MET A 53 0.60 11.22 -11.67
N ILE A 54 -0.49 10.81 -12.35
CA ILE A 54 -1.84 11.25 -12.01
C ILE A 54 -2.24 10.75 -10.62
N ASP A 55 -1.84 9.53 -10.27
CA ASP A 55 -2.17 8.90 -8.99
C ASP A 55 -0.89 8.37 -8.32
N GLY A 56 0.10 9.25 -8.12
CA GLY A 56 1.32 8.90 -7.39
C GLY A 56 2.20 7.82 -8.03
N GLY A 57 1.96 7.47 -9.30
CA GLY A 57 2.66 6.41 -10.03
C GLY A 57 1.84 5.15 -10.27
N TYR A 58 0.63 5.05 -9.71
CA TYR A 58 -0.28 3.92 -9.94
C TYR A 58 -0.86 3.90 -11.36
N ASP A 59 -0.85 5.02 -12.08
CA ASP A 59 -1.09 5.08 -13.52
C ASP A 59 0.15 4.64 -14.32
N VAL A 60 0.44 3.35 -14.36
CA VAL A 60 1.64 2.79 -15.00
C VAL A 60 1.57 2.86 -16.54
N SER A 61 2.60 3.45 -17.16
CA SER A 61 2.73 3.56 -18.63
C SER A 61 3.78 2.61 -19.23
N ASP A 62 4.68 2.06 -18.42
CA ASP A 62 5.61 0.99 -18.79
C ASP A 62 6.00 0.16 -17.57
N TYR A 63 5.60 -1.11 -17.52
CA TYR A 63 5.89 -2.01 -16.39
C TYR A 63 7.34 -2.49 -16.32
N LEU A 64 8.13 -2.34 -17.38
CA LEU A 64 9.49 -2.87 -17.48
C LEU A 64 10.56 -1.80 -17.34
N GLY A 65 10.15 -0.58 -16.98
CA GLY A 65 11.03 0.57 -16.84
C GLY A 65 11.11 1.10 -15.41
N VAL A 66 11.97 2.09 -15.24
CA VAL A 66 12.05 2.95 -14.06
C VAL A 66 11.78 4.38 -14.51
N ARG A 67 11.03 5.18 -13.74
CA ARG A 67 10.83 6.61 -14.05
C ARG A 67 12.17 7.30 -14.22
N LEU A 68 12.27 8.18 -15.23
CA LEU A 68 13.53 8.84 -15.59
C LEU A 68 14.15 9.61 -14.41
N GLU A 69 13.31 10.23 -13.56
CA GLU A 69 13.76 11.02 -12.42
C GLU A 69 14.34 10.14 -11.30
N LEU A 70 13.96 8.85 -11.26
CA LEU A 70 14.45 7.88 -10.28
C LEU A 70 15.75 7.19 -10.72
N GLY A 71 16.14 7.32 -11.99
CA GLY A 71 17.37 6.74 -12.55
C GLY A 71 17.11 5.73 -13.67
N THR A 72 17.96 4.71 -13.72
CA THR A 72 17.97 3.67 -14.77
C THR A 72 17.72 2.27 -14.19
N LEU A 73 17.47 1.28 -15.05
CA LEU A 73 17.42 -0.12 -14.62
C LEU A 73 18.75 -0.57 -13.98
N ASP A 74 19.89 -0.09 -14.47
CA ASP A 74 21.19 -0.38 -13.85
C ASP A 74 21.32 0.22 -12.43
N ASP A 75 20.67 1.35 -12.16
CA ASP A 75 20.59 1.92 -10.81
C ASP A 75 19.74 1.03 -9.90
N PHE A 76 18.62 0.51 -10.41
CA PHE A 76 17.80 -0.47 -9.71
C PHE A 76 18.58 -1.76 -9.41
N ASP A 77 19.31 -2.29 -10.39
CA ASP A 77 20.08 -3.53 -10.24
C ASP A 77 21.17 -3.39 -9.18
N ARG A 78 21.85 -2.22 -9.12
CA ARG A 78 22.80 -1.90 -8.05
C ARG A 78 22.13 -1.81 -6.68
N PHE A 79 20.98 -1.15 -6.60
CA PHE A 79 20.18 -1.10 -5.38
C PHE A 79 19.80 -2.52 -4.91
N ALA A 80 19.32 -3.36 -5.82
CA ALA A 80 18.89 -4.72 -5.51
C ALA A 80 20.04 -5.63 -5.06
N ALA A 81 21.22 -5.50 -5.68
CA ALA A 81 22.42 -6.20 -5.25
C ALA A 81 22.81 -5.81 -3.82
N HIS A 82 22.89 -4.51 -3.52
CA HIS A 82 23.27 -4.04 -2.18
C HIS A 82 22.20 -4.38 -1.12
N ALA A 83 20.92 -4.35 -1.47
CA ALA A 83 19.84 -4.80 -0.59
C ALA A 83 20.01 -6.28 -0.23
N THR A 84 20.34 -7.12 -1.22
CA THR A 84 20.61 -8.55 -1.03
C THR A 84 21.82 -8.78 -0.11
N GLU A 85 22.90 -8.01 -0.27
CA GLU A 85 24.09 -8.08 0.60
C GLU A 85 23.76 -7.77 2.07
N LEU A 86 22.79 -6.88 2.31
CA LEU A 86 22.30 -6.52 3.64
C LEU A 86 21.18 -7.43 4.16
N GLY A 87 20.78 -8.44 3.39
CA GLY A 87 19.68 -9.34 3.75
C GLY A 87 18.29 -8.69 3.68
N ILE A 88 18.15 -7.61 2.90
CA ILE A 88 16.89 -6.89 2.68
C ILE A 88 16.25 -7.38 1.38
N SER A 89 15.01 -7.88 1.48
CA SER A 89 14.22 -8.29 0.32
C SER A 89 13.42 -7.12 -0.26
N ILE A 90 13.19 -7.13 -1.57
CA ILE A 90 12.48 -6.06 -2.27
C ILE A 90 11.06 -6.49 -2.60
N MET A 91 10.12 -5.63 -2.23
CA MET A 91 8.71 -5.68 -2.60
C MET A 91 8.40 -4.53 -3.55
N VAL A 92 7.69 -4.80 -4.64
CA VAL A 92 7.22 -3.77 -5.58
C VAL A 92 5.71 -3.89 -5.78
N ASP A 93 5.06 -2.78 -6.11
CA ASP A 93 3.67 -2.79 -6.55
C ASP A 93 3.51 -3.47 -7.91
N LEU A 94 2.57 -4.41 -8.01
CA LEU A 94 2.08 -4.96 -9.26
C LEU A 94 0.71 -4.34 -9.51
N VAL A 95 0.67 -3.21 -10.22
CA VAL A 95 -0.58 -2.51 -10.55
C VAL A 95 -1.26 -3.24 -11.70
N PHE A 96 -2.11 -4.20 -11.37
CA PHE A 96 -2.56 -5.21 -12.31
C PHE A 96 -4.03 -5.10 -12.72
N ASN A 97 -4.82 -4.29 -12.01
CA ASN A 97 -6.20 -3.99 -12.43
C ASN A 97 -6.25 -3.11 -13.68
N HIS A 98 -5.32 -2.17 -13.84
CA HIS A 98 -5.39 -1.11 -14.83
C HIS A 98 -4.00 -0.65 -15.30
N THR A 99 -3.94 0.02 -16.44
CA THR A 99 -2.76 0.76 -16.90
C THR A 99 -3.09 2.24 -17.06
N SER A 100 -2.09 3.10 -17.21
CA SER A 100 -2.28 4.44 -17.75
C SER A 100 -2.91 4.38 -19.15
N THR A 101 -3.71 5.38 -19.52
CA THR A 101 -4.14 5.63 -20.91
C THR A 101 -2.98 6.07 -21.82
N ARG A 102 -1.80 6.34 -21.26
CA ARG A 102 -0.53 6.52 -21.99
C ARG A 102 0.26 5.22 -22.19
N HIS A 103 -0.21 4.11 -21.64
CA HIS A 103 0.44 2.82 -21.82
C HIS A 103 0.35 2.40 -23.31
N PRO A 104 1.43 1.91 -23.94
CA PRO A 104 1.42 1.50 -25.36
C PRO A 104 0.29 0.53 -25.72
N TRP A 105 -0.05 -0.41 -24.82
CA TRP A 105 -1.20 -1.29 -25.01
C TRP A 105 -2.53 -0.52 -25.16
N PHE A 106 -2.77 0.50 -24.33
CA PHE A 106 -3.99 1.30 -24.41
C PHE A 106 -3.99 2.15 -25.68
N GLU A 107 -2.87 2.81 -25.98
CA GLU A 107 -2.75 3.63 -27.19
C GLU A 107 -2.98 2.80 -28.46
N GLU A 108 -2.43 1.60 -28.55
CA GLU A 108 -2.64 0.68 -29.67
C GLU A 108 -4.11 0.23 -29.77
N SER A 109 -4.71 -0.15 -28.64
CA SER A 109 -6.13 -0.50 -28.51
C SER A 109 -7.07 0.66 -28.89
N PHE A 110 -6.68 1.88 -28.54
CA PHE A 110 -7.41 3.11 -28.81
C PHE A 110 -7.24 3.58 -30.26
N GLN A 111 -6.11 3.35 -30.91
CA GLN A 111 -5.90 3.76 -32.30
C GLN A 111 -6.49 2.76 -33.29
N ASN A 112 -6.45 1.46 -32.98
CA ASN A 112 -6.87 0.40 -33.89
C ASN A 112 -7.80 -0.62 -33.20
N PRO A 113 -9.12 -0.60 -33.47
CA PRO A 113 -10.04 -1.60 -32.94
C PRO A 113 -9.81 -3.04 -33.44
N GLN A 114 -8.94 -3.25 -34.44
CA GLN A 114 -8.49 -4.59 -34.87
C GLN A 114 -7.12 -4.98 -34.27
N SER A 115 -6.54 -4.14 -33.40
CA SER A 115 -5.28 -4.47 -32.71
C SER A 115 -5.45 -5.71 -31.82
N PRO A 116 -4.41 -6.56 -31.69
CA PRO A 116 -4.41 -7.63 -30.69
C PRO A 116 -4.57 -7.10 -29.25
N LYS A 117 -4.17 -5.85 -28.99
CA LYS A 117 -4.32 -5.17 -27.70
C LYS A 117 -5.71 -4.60 -27.47
N ARG A 118 -6.61 -4.61 -28.47
CA ARG A 118 -8.00 -4.12 -28.31
C ARG A 118 -8.70 -4.79 -27.13
N ASN A 119 -8.57 -6.11 -27.03
CA ASN A 119 -9.19 -6.93 -25.99
C ASN A 119 -8.38 -6.96 -24.68
N TYR A 120 -7.32 -6.15 -24.55
CA TYR A 120 -6.66 -5.96 -23.25
C TYR A 120 -7.48 -5.04 -22.36
N TYR A 121 -8.41 -4.26 -22.92
CA TYR A 121 -9.22 -3.30 -22.20
C TYR A 121 -10.70 -3.55 -22.44
N LEU A 122 -11.52 -2.97 -21.58
CA LEU A 122 -12.98 -2.99 -21.70
C LEU A 122 -13.44 -1.76 -22.50
N TRP A 123 -14.16 -2.00 -23.59
CA TRP A 123 -14.72 -0.98 -24.47
C TRP A 123 -16.24 -1.11 -24.56
N SER A 124 -16.94 0.01 -24.65
CA SER A 124 -18.38 0.05 -24.91
C SER A 124 -18.74 1.11 -25.94
N SER A 125 -19.78 0.86 -26.73
CA SER A 125 -20.36 1.82 -27.66
C SER A 125 -21.34 2.81 -27.01
N ASN A 126 -21.92 2.48 -25.85
CA ASN A 126 -23.00 3.25 -25.22
C ASN A 126 -22.78 3.50 -23.72
N GLY A 127 -21.82 2.82 -23.08
CA GLY A 127 -21.48 2.95 -21.67
C GLY A 127 -22.61 2.56 -20.71
N THR A 128 -23.45 1.58 -21.07
CA THR A 128 -24.60 1.14 -20.27
C THR A 128 -24.38 -0.21 -19.59
N GLU A 129 -23.41 -0.98 -20.06
CA GLU A 129 -22.92 -2.21 -19.45
C GLU A 129 -22.35 -1.94 -18.05
N LEU A 130 -22.27 -2.96 -17.20
CA LEU A 130 -21.60 -2.93 -15.91
C LEU A 130 -22.11 -1.82 -14.98
N ALA A 131 -23.39 -1.42 -15.11
CA ALA A 131 -23.99 -0.27 -14.44
C ALA A 131 -23.95 -0.37 -12.90
N ASP A 132 -23.95 -1.59 -12.36
CA ASP A 132 -23.91 -1.86 -10.91
C ASP A 132 -22.48 -1.90 -10.33
N SER A 133 -21.45 -1.72 -11.16
CA SER A 133 -20.06 -1.74 -10.70
C SER A 133 -19.75 -0.56 -9.77
N THR A 134 -18.98 -0.81 -8.72
CA THR A 134 -18.60 0.23 -7.74
C THR A 134 -17.85 1.39 -8.41
N VAL A 135 -18.22 2.62 -8.06
CA VAL A 135 -17.47 3.84 -8.42
C VAL A 135 -16.60 4.22 -7.22
N CYS A 136 -15.30 4.02 -7.33
CA CYS A 136 -14.37 4.21 -6.19
C CYS A 136 -14.12 5.68 -5.86
N PHE A 137 -14.05 6.57 -6.88
CA PHE A 137 -13.77 7.99 -6.71
C PHE A 137 -14.91 8.87 -7.28
N PRO A 138 -16.10 8.88 -6.65
CA PRO A 138 -17.26 9.65 -7.11
C PRO A 138 -17.01 11.17 -7.17
N GLU A 139 -16.05 11.68 -6.40
CA GLU A 139 -15.59 13.06 -6.40
C GLU A 139 -14.72 13.41 -7.61
N ILE A 140 -14.10 12.42 -8.26
CA ILE A 140 -13.29 12.58 -9.48
C ILE A 140 -14.15 12.31 -10.72
N LYS A 141 -14.95 11.24 -10.72
CA LYS A 141 -15.81 10.85 -11.85
C LYS A 141 -17.14 10.27 -11.41
N ALA A 142 -18.20 10.59 -12.15
CA ALA A 142 -19.56 10.14 -11.84
C ALA A 142 -19.87 8.69 -12.27
N LYS A 143 -19.12 8.15 -13.26
CA LYS A 143 -19.36 6.82 -13.85
C LYS A 143 -18.04 6.15 -14.20
N ASN A 144 -18.07 4.83 -14.33
CA ASN A 144 -16.89 4.03 -14.72
C ASN A 144 -16.60 4.05 -16.23
N TRP A 145 -17.61 4.28 -17.07
CA TRP A 145 -17.42 4.44 -18.51
C TRP A 145 -17.02 5.87 -18.87
N ILE A 146 -15.81 6.03 -19.42
CA ILE A 146 -15.24 7.32 -19.82
C ILE A 146 -15.39 7.51 -21.32
N PHE A 147 -16.10 8.55 -21.74
CA PHE A 147 -16.40 8.80 -23.14
C PHE A 147 -15.25 9.44 -23.90
N HIS A 148 -14.97 8.95 -25.11
CA HIS A 148 -14.03 9.55 -26.06
C HIS A 148 -14.75 10.17 -27.24
N GLU A 149 -14.78 11.51 -27.30
CA GLU A 149 -15.51 12.23 -28.35
C GLU A 149 -15.04 11.90 -29.77
N ASN A 150 -13.74 11.65 -29.96
CA ASN A 150 -13.13 11.35 -31.25
C ASN A 150 -13.48 9.95 -31.78
N ARG A 151 -13.81 9.02 -30.87
CA ARG A 151 -14.14 7.64 -31.22
C ARG A 151 -15.62 7.30 -31.07
N LYS A 152 -16.38 8.11 -30.34
CA LYS A 152 -17.77 7.84 -29.96
C LYS A 152 -17.89 6.48 -29.25
N GLU A 153 -16.89 6.16 -28.44
CA GLU A 153 -16.81 4.93 -27.64
C GLU A 153 -16.38 5.29 -26.21
N TYR A 154 -16.55 4.34 -25.30
CA TYR A 154 -16.17 4.44 -23.91
C TYR A 154 -15.09 3.41 -23.58
N HIS A 155 -14.16 3.76 -22.71
CA HIS A 155 -13.35 2.77 -21.99
C HIS A 155 -13.81 2.67 -20.53
N PHE A 156 -13.59 1.52 -19.91
CA PHE A 156 -13.88 1.33 -18.49
C PHE A 156 -12.69 1.79 -17.63
N SER A 157 -12.98 2.53 -16.58
CA SER A 157 -12.04 2.95 -15.54
C SER A 157 -12.72 2.81 -14.19
N THR A 158 -12.12 2.08 -13.26
CA THR A 158 -12.57 1.99 -11.86
C THR A 158 -12.14 3.23 -11.07
N PHE A 159 -10.92 3.73 -11.30
CA PHE A 159 -10.23 4.75 -10.49
C PHE A 159 -10.20 6.15 -11.14
N CYS A 160 -9.07 6.67 -11.61
CA CYS A 160 -9.03 7.92 -12.38
C CYS A 160 -9.37 7.65 -13.85
N PRO A 161 -9.96 8.61 -14.60
CA PRO A 161 -10.23 8.45 -16.02
C PRO A 161 -9.01 7.99 -16.86
N GLU A 162 -7.81 8.38 -16.44
CA GLU A 162 -6.52 8.03 -17.03
C GLU A 162 -6.01 6.63 -16.64
N GLN A 163 -6.70 5.91 -15.75
CA GLN A 163 -6.45 4.52 -15.37
C GLN A 163 -7.46 3.62 -16.07
N ALA A 164 -7.06 3.01 -17.19
CA ALA A 164 -7.91 2.14 -17.99
C ALA A 164 -7.83 0.69 -17.50
N ASP A 165 -8.98 0.11 -17.14
CA ASP A 165 -9.05 -1.24 -16.59
C ASP A 165 -8.72 -2.31 -17.63
N LEU A 166 -7.90 -3.26 -17.20
CA LEU A 166 -7.50 -4.42 -17.98
C LEU A 166 -8.60 -5.48 -17.96
N ASN A 167 -8.78 -6.13 -19.10
CA ASN A 167 -9.73 -7.22 -19.29
C ASN A 167 -9.07 -8.56 -18.93
N TRP A 168 -9.20 -8.98 -17.68
CA TRP A 168 -8.65 -10.24 -17.17
C TRP A 168 -9.34 -11.51 -17.69
N ASP A 169 -10.46 -11.39 -18.42
CA ASP A 169 -11.02 -12.53 -19.17
C ASP A 169 -10.16 -12.89 -20.39
N ASN A 170 -9.29 -11.97 -20.84
CA ASN A 170 -8.36 -12.23 -21.92
C ASN A 170 -7.08 -12.91 -21.39
N PRO A 171 -6.78 -14.17 -21.77
CA PRO A 171 -5.61 -14.90 -21.27
C PRO A 171 -4.28 -14.23 -21.61
N ALA A 172 -4.23 -13.41 -22.67
CA ALA A 172 -3.02 -12.68 -23.03
C ALA A 172 -2.62 -11.66 -21.95
N VAL A 173 -3.58 -11.10 -21.19
CA VAL A 173 -3.28 -10.20 -20.06
C VAL A 173 -2.51 -10.97 -18.97
N PHE A 174 -2.99 -12.17 -18.60
CA PHE A 174 -2.29 -13.02 -17.64
C PHE A 174 -0.86 -13.35 -18.07
N GLU A 175 -0.65 -13.68 -19.35
CA GLU A 175 0.68 -13.96 -19.89
C GLU A 175 1.62 -12.75 -19.80
N GLU A 176 1.14 -11.53 -20.04
CA GLU A 176 1.96 -10.32 -19.89
C GLU A 176 2.36 -10.08 -18.44
N PHE A 177 1.44 -10.27 -17.49
CA PHE A 177 1.78 -10.12 -16.07
C PHE A 177 2.75 -11.18 -15.57
N CYS A 178 2.72 -12.40 -16.13
CA CYS A 178 3.77 -13.39 -15.89
C CYS A 178 5.15 -12.88 -16.36
N ARG A 179 5.24 -12.31 -17.57
CA ARG A 179 6.49 -11.73 -18.11
C ARG A 179 6.98 -10.54 -17.28
N ILE A 180 6.07 -9.70 -16.80
CA ILE A 180 6.40 -8.56 -15.92
C ILE A 180 6.98 -9.08 -14.62
N MET A 181 6.35 -10.08 -13.98
CA MET A 181 6.88 -10.69 -12.77
C MET A 181 8.26 -11.32 -13.02
N ASP A 182 8.43 -12.09 -14.10
CA ASP A 182 9.72 -12.71 -14.47
C ASP A 182 10.83 -11.66 -14.57
N PHE A 183 10.54 -10.54 -15.24
CA PHE A 183 11.48 -9.44 -15.44
C PHE A 183 11.99 -8.85 -14.13
N TRP A 184 11.10 -8.65 -13.14
CA TRP A 184 11.43 -8.07 -11.85
C TRP A 184 12.07 -9.09 -10.91
N VAL A 185 11.63 -10.35 -10.93
CA VAL A 185 12.25 -11.43 -10.16
C VAL A 185 13.71 -11.65 -10.59
N ALA A 186 13.98 -11.59 -11.90
CA ALA A 186 15.34 -11.64 -12.46
C ALA A 186 16.25 -10.51 -11.95
N ARG A 187 15.67 -9.41 -11.46
CA ARG A 187 16.39 -8.24 -10.89
C ARG A 187 16.40 -8.19 -9.37
N GLY A 188 15.98 -9.27 -8.69
CA GLY A 188 16.06 -9.38 -7.24
C GLY A 188 14.78 -9.02 -6.48
N VAL A 189 13.66 -8.72 -7.16
CA VAL A 189 12.36 -8.58 -6.49
C VAL A 189 11.91 -9.93 -5.94
N ARG A 190 11.43 -9.95 -4.69
CA ARG A 190 10.97 -11.17 -4.02
C ARG A 190 9.53 -11.09 -3.56
N LEU A 191 8.89 -9.92 -3.62
CA LEU A 191 7.47 -9.80 -3.30
C LEU A 191 6.76 -8.85 -4.27
N PHE A 192 5.50 -9.17 -4.53
CA PHE A 192 4.60 -8.31 -5.31
C PHE A 192 3.40 -7.92 -4.46
N ARG A 193 3.16 -6.60 -4.31
CA ARG A 193 1.90 -6.06 -3.81
C ARG A 193 0.89 -6.08 -4.95
N LEU A 194 -0.14 -6.91 -4.84
CA LEU A 194 -1.23 -6.98 -5.80
C LEU A 194 -2.19 -5.83 -5.50
N ASP A 195 -1.99 -4.72 -6.21
CA ASP A 195 -2.75 -3.48 -6.04
C ASP A 195 -4.16 -3.60 -6.61
N ALA A 196 -5.16 -3.11 -5.87
CA ALA A 196 -6.57 -3.17 -6.25
C ALA A 196 -7.05 -4.60 -6.57
N ALA A 197 -6.55 -5.61 -5.85
CA ALA A 197 -6.74 -7.01 -6.20
C ALA A 197 -8.22 -7.42 -6.32
N SER A 198 -9.09 -6.78 -5.53
CA SER A 198 -10.52 -7.05 -5.54
C SER A 198 -11.25 -6.68 -6.82
N HIS A 199 -10.66 -5.87 -7.70
CA HIS A 199 -11.37 -5.25 -8.81
C HIS A 199 -11.12 -5.91 -10.17
N ILE A 200 -10.18 -6.84 -10.31
CA ILE A 200 -9.68 -7.27 -11.64
C ILE A 200 -10.71 -7.92 -12.58
N ILE A 201 -11.81 -8.47 -12.05
CA ILE A 201 -12.90 -9.06 -12.86
C ILE A 201 -14.14 -8.17 -12.81
N LYS A 202 -14.77 -7.97 -13.98
CA LYS A 202 -16.05 -7.24 -14.11
C LYS A 202 -17.18 -8.16 -14.56
N ARG A 203 -18.35 -8.04 -13.94
CA ARG A 203 -19.55 -8.82 -14.30
C ARG A 203 -20.81 -7.98 -14.19
N GLU A 204 -21.71 -8.16 -15.16
CA GLU A 204 -23.03 -7.54 -15.15
C GLU A 204 -23.85 -7.92 -13.92
N GLY A 205 -24.63 -6.98 -13.39
CA GLY A 205 -25.47 -7.20 -12.23
C GLY A 205 -24.70 -7.35 -10.91
N THR A 206 -23.41 -6.98 -10.88
CA THR A 206 -22.56 -7.09 -9.69
C THR A 206 -21.79 -5.80 -9.42
N PRO A 207 -21.28 -5.61 -8.19
CA PRO A 207 -20.34 -4.54 -7.89
C PRO A 207 -18.98 -4.63 -8.62
N SER A 208 -18.71 -5.72 -9.35
CA SER A 208 -17.40 -6.00 -9.97
C SER A 208 -16.24 -5.94 -8.97
N ARG A 209 -16.49 -6.51 -7.78
CA ARG A 209 -15.58 -6.51 -6.64
C ARG A 209 -15.68 -7.83 -5.88
N ASN A 210 -14.55 -8.41 -5.48
CA ASN A 210 -14.47 -9.68 -4.71
C ASN A 210 -15.22 -10.84 -5.40
N LEU A 211 -15.13 -10.93 -6.73
CA LEU A 211 -15.82 -11.98 -7.47
C LEU A 211 -15.07 -13.32 -7.38
N PRO A 212 -15.76 -14.47 -7.42
CA PRO A 212 -15.09 -15.79 -7.40
C PRO A 212 -14.02 -15.96 -8.48
N GLU A 213 -14.23 -15.36 -9.66
CA GLU A 213 -13.27 -15.37 -10.76
C GLU A 213 -12.01 -14.54 -10.46
N THR A 214 -12.11 -13.47 -9.66
CA THR A 214 -10.95 -12.72 -9.16
C THR A 214 -10.03 -13.66 -8.39
N HIS A 215 -10.58 -14.39 -7.42
CA HIS A 215 -9.84 -15.40 -6.66
C HIS A 215 -9.28 -16.52 -7.56
N ALA A 216 -10.00 -16.92 -8.61
CA ALA A 216 -9.51 -17.91 -9.56
C ALA A 216 -8.28 -17.41 -10.35
N VAL A 217 -8.25 -16.12 -10.73
CA VAL A 217 -7.08 -15.49 -11.36
C VAL A 217 -5.92 -15.40 -10.37
N LEU A 218 -6.17 -14.98 -9.13
CA LEU A 218 -5.14 -14.90 -8.09
C LEU A 218 -4.50 -16.25 -7.78
N ARG A 219 -5.29 -17.34 -7.71
CA ARG A 219 -4.75 -18.70 -7.59
C ARG A 219 -3.91 -19.13 -8.79
N LYS A 220 -4.25 -18.68 -10.02
CA LYS A 220 -3.39 -18.92 -11.19
C LYS A 220 -2.07 -18.18 -11.08
N ILE A 221 -2.08 -16.93 -10.64
CA ILE A 221 -0.86 -16.14 -10.39
C ILE A 221 -0.02 -16.83 -9.32
N ARG A 222 -0.65 -17.27 -8.22
CA ARG A 222 0.03 -18.02 -7.16
C ARG A 222 0.63 -19.33 -7.65
N ALA A 223 -0.11 -20.12 -8.42
CA ALA A 223 0.40 -21.37 -8.98
C ALA A 223 1.60 -21.15 -9.91
N TYR A 224 1.59 -20.08 -10.71
CA TYR A 224 2.74 -19.69 -11.52
C TYR A 224 3.96 -19.34 -10.63
N VAL A 225 3.75 -18.49 -9.63
CA VAL A 225 4.82 -18.11 -8.69
C VAL A 225 5.38 -19.32 -7.96
N ASP A 226 4.54 -20.21 -7.42
CA ASP A 226 5.01 -21.39 -6.67
C ASP A 226 5.78 -22.38 -7.58
N ALA A 227 5.41 -22.49 -8.86
CA ALA A 227 6.07 -23.36 -9.81
C ALA A 227 7.41 -22.83 -10.30
N HIS A 228 7.56 -21.51 -10.45
CA HIS A 228 8.73 -20.88 -11.07
C HIS A 228 9.67 -20.23 -10.04
N TYR A 229 9.13 -19.67 -8.95
CA TYR A 229 9.84 -18.86 -7.96
C TYR A 229 9.29 -19.09 -6.53
N PRO A 230 9.50 -20.26 -5.91
CA PRO A 230 8.90 -20.63 -4.62
C PRO A 230 9.27 -19.69 -3.45
N GLU A 231 10.36 -18.92 -3.58
CA GLU A 231 10.77 -17.89 -2.64
C GLU A 231 9.92 -16.61 -2.73
N VAL A 232 9.29 -16.34 -3.88
CA VAL A 232 8.51 -15.12 -4.10
C VAL A 232 7.21 -15.18 -3.32
N LYS A 233 6.79 -14.02 -2.79
CA LYS A 233 5.56 -13.88 -2.01
C LYS A 233 4.61 -12.87 -2.66
N LEU A 234 3.31 -13.12 -2.50
CA LEU A 234 2.24 -12.29 -3.02
C LEU A 234 1.53 -11.63 -1.85
N VAL A 235 1.36 -10.32 -1.91
CA VAL A 235 0.71 -9.52 -0.87
C VAL A 235 -0.54 -8.91 -1.47
N ALA A 236 -1.72 -9.29 -0.98
CA ALA A 236 -2.97 -8.69 -1.43
C ALA A 236 -3.20 -7.36 -0.73
N GLU A 237 -3.42 -6.30 -1.52
CA GLU A 237 -4.11 -5.12 -1.04
C GLU A 237 -5.60 -5.24 -1.36
N VAL A 238 -6.38 -5.33 -0.28
CA VAL A 238 -7.84 -5.43 -0.31
C VAL A 238 -8.34 -4.73 0.92
N HIS A 239 -9.21 -3.74 0.73
CA HIS A 239 -9.80 -3.00 1.82
C HIS A 239 -11.27 -3.38 2.01
N ASP A 240 -11.54 -4.35 2.87
CA ASP A 240 -12.89 -4.89 3.09
C ASP A 240 -13.09 -5.31 4.57
N PRO A 241 -14.29 -5.76 4.96
CA PRO A 241 -14.45 -6.50 6.22
C PRO A 241 -13.52 -7.72 6.28
N ILE A 242 -13.09 -8.07 7.49
CA ILE A 242 -12.05 -9.09 7.72
C ILE A 242 -12.40 -10.45 7.13
N GLU A 243 -13.69 -10.81 7.12
CA GLU A 243 -14.19 -12.07 6.57
C GLU A 243 -13.94 -12.18 5.06
N ARG A 244 -14.06 -11.05 4.33
CA ARG A 244 -13.80 -10.98 2.88
C ARG A 244 -12.32 -10.97 2.60
N MET A 245 -11.55 -10.21 3.36
CA MET A 245 -10.10 -10.15 3.19
C MET A 245 -9.45 -11.52 3.41
N ARG A 246 -9.98 -12.31 4.34
CA ARG A 246 -9.54 -13.70 4.60
C ARG A 246 -9.67 -14.61 3.37
N GLU A 247 -10.65 -14.37 2.49
CA GLU A 247 -10.84 -15.15 1.26
C GLU A 247 -9.60 -15.09 0.34
N TYR A 248 -8.81 -14.02 0.42
CA TYR A 248 -7.59 -13.82 -0.39
C TYR A 248 -6.41 -14.70 0.02
N PHE A 249 -6.49 -15.41 1.16
CA PHE A 249 -5.55 -16.49 1.45
C PHE A 249 -5.88 -17.78 0.69
N GLY A 250 -7.13 -17.92 0.19
CA GLY A 250 -7.65 -19.18 -0.32
C GLY A 250 -7.53 -20.30 0.72
N ASN A 251 -7.14 -21.48 0.29
CA ASN A 251 -6.76 -22.58 1.19
C ASN A 251 -5.25 -22.59 1.49
N GLY A 252 -4.60 -21.41 1.46
CA GLY A 252 -3.14 -21.25 1.43
C GLY A 252 -2.54 -21.28 0.03
N ASP A 253 -3.39 -21.26 -1.00
CA ASP A 253 -3.07 -21.39 -2.43
C ASP A 253 -3.35 -20.12 -3.24
N GLU A 254 -3.56 -18.99 -2.56
CA GLU A 254 -3.77 -17.67 -3.18
C GLU A 254 -2.68 -16.67 -2.72
N CYS A 255 -3.00 -15.59 -2.00
CA CYS A 255 -1.98 -14.68 -1.49
C CYS A 255 -1.27 -15.24 -0.25
N HIS A 256 0.01 -14.88 -0.10
CA HIS A 256 0.81 -15.25 1.06
C HIS A 256 0.57 -14.27 2.21
N LEU A 257 0.44 -12.98 1.89
CA LEU A 257 0.16 -11.94 2.86
C LEU A 257 -1.11 -11.17 2.43
N VAL A 258 -1.87 -10.70 3.40
CA VAL A 258 -3.00 -9.79 3.20
C VAL A 258 -2.86 -8.67 4.23
N TYR A 259 -2.94 -7.41 3.82
CA TYR A 259 -2.92 -6.28 4.76
C TYR A 259 -4.06 -6.41 5.77
N HIS A 260 -3.87 -6.02 7.03
CA HIS A 260 -4.93 -6.09 8.04
C HIS A 260 -5.56 -4.73 8.34
N PHE A 261 -6.22 -4.13 7.34
CA PHE A 261 -6.86 -2.80 7.46
C PHE A 261 -7.74 -2.65 8.71
N PRO A 262 -8.68 -3.57 9.05
CA PRO A 262 -9.55 -3.37 10.23
C PRO A 262 -8.79 -3.24 11.55
N LEU A 263 -7.65 -3.90 11.70
CA LEU A 263 -6.81 -3.80 12.89
C LEU A 263 -6.08 -2.46 12.94
N ALA A 264 -5.58 -1.97 11.79
CA ALA A 264 -4.99 -0.64 11.70
C ALA A 264 -6.02 0.44 12.07
N GLU A 265 -7.25 0.36 11.55
CA GLU A 265 -8.36 1.28 11.89
C GLU A 265 -8.67 1.24 13.39
N ALA A 266 -8.77 0.04 13.97
CA ALA A 266 -9.08 -0.16 15.39
C ALA A 266 -7.98 0.36 16.31
N LEU A 267 -6.72 0.01 16.07
CA LEU A 267 -5.57 0.46 16.87
C LEU A 267 -5.42 1.99 16.84
N ILE A 268 -5.58 2.60 15.66
CA ILE A 268 -5.54 4.05 15.53
C ILE A 268 -6.72 4.71 16.26
N ALA A 269 -7.91 4.11 16.20
CA ALA A 269 -9.08 4.62 16.92
C ALA A 269 -8.91 4.52 18.44
N GLU A 270 -8.40 3.40 18.96
CA GLU A 270 -8.06 3.22 20.38
C GLU A 270 -7.09 4.29 20.87
N MET A 271 -5.99 4.43 20.15
CA MET A 271 -4.97 5.44 20.42
C MET A 271 -5.59 6.85 20.42
N ALA A 272 -6.38 7.18 19.39
CA ALA A 272 -6.90 8.53 19.22
C ALA A 272 -8.02 8.90 20.22
N LEU A 273 -8.78 7.90 20.68
CA LEU A 273 -9.88 8.07 21.63
C LEU A 273 -9.46 7.86 23.09
N GLY A 274 -8.27 7.30 23.33
CA GLY A 274 -7.83 6.89 24.67
C GLY A 274 -8.63 5.69 25.21
N GLU A 275 -9.15 4.84 24.32
CA GLU A 275 -9.99 3.69 24.64
C GLU A 275 -9.25 2.39 24.33
N LYS A 276 -9.60 1.30 25.04
CA LYS A 276 -9.08 -0.05 24.77
C LYS A 276 -10.24 -1.00 24.48
N GLY A 277 -9.97 -2.08 23.76
CA GLY A 277 -10.92 -3.17 23.48
C GLY A 277 -11.52 -3.16 22.08
N ILE A 278 -11.32 -2.10 21.28
CA ILE A 278 -11.75 -2.03 19.88
C ILE A 278 -10.91 -2.99 19.01
N ALA A 279 -9.61 -3.12 19.28
CA ALA A 279 -8.69 -3.96 18.51
C ALA A 279 -8.62 -5.41 19.00
N GLU A 280 -9.13 -5.71 20.21
CA GLU A 280 -8.97 -7.01 20.86
C GLU A 280 -9.42 -8.18 19.97
N GLN A 281 -10.60 -8.08 19.36
CA GLN A 281 -11.12 -9.15 18.50
C GLN A 281 -10.19 -9.40 17.30
N TYR A 282 -9.74 -8.33 16.63
CA TYR A 282 -8.85 -8.45 15.47
C TYR A 282 -7.48 -9.02 15.85
N ILE A 283 -6.96 -8.69 17.05
CA ILE A 283 -5.72 -9.28 17.56
C ILE A 283 -5.87 -10.80 17.77
N TRP A 284 -7.01 -11.26 18.27
CA TRP A 284 -7.30 -12.70 18.40
C TRP A 284 -7.33 -13.42 17.05
N GLU A 285 -7.90 -12.77 16.03
CA GLU A 285 -8.05 -13.30 14.67
C GLU A 285 -6.72 -13.40 13.88
N LEU A 286 -5.63 -12.81 14.37
CA LEU A 286 -4.31 -12.90 13.74
C LEU A 286 -3.81 -14.35 13.59
N SER A 287 -4.22 -15.21 14.52
CA SER A 287 -3.83 -16.62 14.52
C SER A 287 -4.61 -17.48 13.52
N ASP A 288 -5.73 -16.98 13.02
CA ASP A 288 -6.60 -17.69 12.10
C ASP A 288 -6.14 -17.40 10.67
N THR A 289 -5.13 -18.11 10.18
CA THR A 289 -4.68 -18.04 8.78
C THR A 289 -4.26 -19.44 8.27
N PRO A 290 -4.42 -19.73 6.97
CA PRO A 290 -3.91 -20.96 6.39
C PRO A 290 -2.39 -21.09 6.53
N ARG A 291 -1.90 -22.33 6.51
CA ARG A 291 -0.45 -22.59 6.60
C ARG A 291 0.28 -21.92 5.42
N GLY A 292 1.35 -21.19 5.74
CA GLY A 292 2.14 -20.49 4.72
C GLY A 292 1.63 -19.09 4.41
N SER A 293 0.56 -18.65 5.08
CA SER A 293 -0.01 -17.33 4.99
C SER A 293 0.09 -16.57 6.32
N SER A 294 0.01 -15.24 6.26
CA SER A 294 -0.09 -14.38 7.45
C SER A 294 -0.76 -13.06 7.10
N TRP A 295 -1.36 -12.42 8.08
CA TRP A 295 -1.70 -11.01 8.00
C TRP A 295 -0.43 -10.14 7.90
N LEU A 296 -0.53 -8.98 7.25
CA LEU A 296 0.49 -7.94 7.19
C LEU A 296 -0.04 -6.70 7.91
N LEU A 297 0.55 -6.38 9.04
CA LEU A 297 0.07 -5.34 9.93
C LEU A 297 0.72 -4.01 9.60
N PHE A 298 0.01 -2.92 9.83
CA PHE A 298 0.54 -1.57 9.65
C PHE A 298 -0.32 -0.62 10.49
N LEU A 299 0.16 0.60 10.67
CA LEU A 299 -0.65 1.68 11.22
C LEU A 299 -0.96 2.69 10.11
N ARG A 300 0.08 3.14 9.41
CA ARG A 300 -0.05 4.08 8.29
C ARG A 300 0.62 3.58 7.02
N ASN A 301 0.24 4.21 5.92
CA ASN A 301 0.71 3.95 4.57
C ASN A 301 0.58 5.26 3.75
N HIS A 302 0.87 5.18 2.45
CA HIS A 302 0.77 6.30 1.51
C HIS A 302 -0.64 6.82 1.21
N ASP A 303 -1.70 6.15 1.65
CA ASP A 303 -3.10 6.55 1.44
C ASP A 303 -3.70 7.18 2.70
N ASP A 304 -5.00 7.46 2.68
CA ASP A 304 -5.73 7.89 3.86
C ASP A 304 -5.88 6.76 4.90
N ILE A 305 -6.14 7.16 6.15
CA ILE A 305 -6.64 6.25 7.18
C ILE A 305 -8.09 5.97 6.82
N SER A 306 -8.33 4.78 6.29
CA SER A 306 -9.69 4.40 6.01
C SER A 306 -10.50 4.20 7.30
N LEU A 307 -11.80 4.42 7.22
CA LEU A 307 -12.73 4.28 8.35
C LEU A 307 -13.96 3.45 7.97
N VAL A 308 -13.83 2.63 6.93
CA VAL A 308 -14.96 1.87 6.36
C VAL A 308 -15.36 0.73 7.29
N THR A 309 -14.40 0.11 7.98
CA THR A 309 -14.66 -1.07 8.83
C THR A 309 -14.86 -0.70 10.30
N LEU A 310 -14.47 0.51 10.69
CA LEU A 310 -14.71 1.04 12.03
C LEU A 310 -16.20 1.27 12.32
N ALA A 311 -16.66 0.83 13.49
CA ALA A 311 -18.04 1.01 13.93
C ALA A 311 -18.48 2.49 13.90
N SER A 312 -19.73 2.74 13.51
CA SER A 312 -20.23 4.09 13.22
C SER A 312 -20.11 5.10 14.36
N ASP A 313 -20.19 4.67 15.62
CA ASP A 313 -19.99 5.53 16.79
C ASP A 313 -18.50 5.89 16.96
N HIS A 314 -17.61 4.89 16.97
CA HIS A 314 -16.16 5.09 17.03
C HIS A 314 -15.69 6.00 15.90
N ARG A 315 -16.12 5.75 14.66
CA ARG A 315 -15.81 6.62 13.51
C ARG A 315 -16.22 8.07 13.73
N ARG A 316 -17.41 8.32 14.25
CA ARG A 316 -17.91 9.69 14.49
C ARG A 316 -17.15 10.40 15.60
N ARG A 317 -16.73 9.66 16.63
CA ARG A 317 -15.93 10.21 17.74
C ARG A 317 -14.50 10.47 17.28
N PHE A 318 -13.91 9.51 16.56
CA PHE A 318 -12.58 9.63 15.96
C PHE A 318 -12.48 10.88 15.08
N LEU A 319 -13.39 11.05 14.11
CA LEU A 319 -13.41 12.23 13.24
C LEU A 319 -13.57 13.56 14.01
N ARG A 320 -14.32 13.57 15.11
CA ARG A 320 -14.45 14.77 15.95
C ARG A 320 -13.15 15.15 16.66
N VAL A 321 -12.31 14.17 16.98
CA VAL A 321 -11.00 14.39 17.57
C VAL A 321 -9.99 14.81 16.51
N VAL A 322 -9.93 14.08 15.39
CA VAL A 322 -8.80 14.21 14.47
C VAL A 322 -9.06 15.13 13.28
N ASP A 323 -10.31 15.41 12.90
CA ASP A 323 -10.62 16.29 11.75
C ASP A 323 -12.01 16.97 11.90
N PRO A 324 -12.23 17.76 12.97
CA PRO A 324 -13.55 18.36 13.25
C PRO A 324 -14.06 19.28 12.14
N GLU A 325 -13.16 19.89 11.37
CA GLU A 325 -13.48 20.81 10.27
C GLU A 325 -13.44 20.14 8.88
N SER A 326 -13.24 18.82 8.82
CA SER A 326 -13.20 18.03 7.58
C SER A 326 -12.20 18.55 6.54
N HIS A 327 -11.01 18.97 6.99
CA HIS A 327 -9.97 19.54 6.14
C HIS A 327 -9.06 18.50 5.49
N VAL A 328 -8.97 17.31 6.07
CA VAL A 328 -8.10 16.23 5.58
C VAL A 328 -8.89 15.00 5.15
N ARG A 329 -10.20 15.15 4.98
CA ARG A 329 -11.10 14.08 4.55
C ARG A 329 -10.86 13.72 3.09
N PHE A 330 -10.78 12.42 2.81
CA PHE A 330 -10.62 11.87 1.46
C PHE A 330 -11.42 10.57 1.38
N GLY A 331 -12.37 10.48 0.46
CA GLY A 331 -13.34 9.37 0.42
C GLY A 331 -14.04 9.16 1.79
N ASP A 332 -13.97 7.92 2.27
CA ASP A 332 -14.51 7.51 3.58
C ASP A 332 -13.50 7.62 4.74
N GLY A 333 -12.28 8.12 4.49
CA GLY A 333 -11.19 8.19 5.46
C GLY A 333 -10.63 9.60 5.69
N VAL A 334 -9.45 9.65 6.31
CA VAL A 334 -8.69 10.90 6.59
C VAL A 334 -7.20 10.77 6.29
N ALA A 335 -6.63 11.72 5.55
CA ALA A 335 -5.21 11.73 5.23
C ALA A 335 -4.38 12.33 6.38
N LEU A 336 -3.97 11.50 7.33
CA LEU A 336 -3.13 11.89 8.47
C LEU A 336 -1.91 10.99 8.62
N ARG A 337 -0.76 11.52 9.05
CA ARG A 337 0.36 10.75 9.58
C ARG A 337 0.07 10.38 11.03
N LEU A 338 0.67 9.29 11.50
CA LEU A 338 0.41 8.75 12.83
C LEU A 338 0.74 9.76 13.94
N ALA A 339 1.87 10.46 13.83
CA ALA A 339 2.26 11.49 14.81
C ALA A 339 1.30 12.69 14.85
N THR A 340 0.66 13.03 13.72
CA THR A 340 -0.37 14.07 13.68
C THR A 340 -1.68 13.61 14.33
N VAL A 341 -2.01 12.32 14.26
CA VAL A 341 -3.14 11.77 15.02
C VAL A 341 -2.88 11.94 16.53
N CYS A 342 -1.69 11.56 17.01
CA CYS A 342 -1.31 11.74 18.42
C CYS A 342 -1.39 13.21 18.87
N GLU A 343 -0.85 14.13 18.06
CA GLU A 343 -0.92 15.59 18.31
C GLU A 343 -2.36 16.08 18.45
N ARG A 344 -3.24 15.69 17.51
CA ARG A 344 -4.63 16.14 17.52
C ARG A 344 -5.43 15.53 18.67
N SER A 345 -5.14 14.30 19.03
CA SER A 345 -5.80 13.61 20.16
C SER A 345 -5.49 14.23 21.51
N LEU A 346 -4.30 14.82 21.69
CA LEU A 346 -3.86 15.41 22.97
C LEU A 346 -3.93 16.95 22.99
N ALA A 347 -4.47 17.57 21.93
CA ALA A 347 -4.44 19.03 21.75
C ALA A 347 -5.12 19.83 22.87
N HIS A 348 -6.02 19.21 23.64
CA HIS A 348 -6.80 19.85 24.69
C HIS A 348 -6.40 19.41 26.12
N ASP A 349 -5.39 18.56 26.26
CA ASP A 349 -5.05 17.95 27.55
C ASP A 349 -4.32 18.90 28.50
N THR A 350 -3.49 19.79 27.96
CA THR A 350 -2.73 20.76 28.76
C THR A 350 -2.32 21.99 27.95
N SER A 351 -2.25 23.15 28.60
CA SER A 351 -1.67 24.36 28.03
C SER A 351 -0.14 24.39 28.09
N ASP A 352 0.49 23.47 28.83
CA ASP A 352 1.95 23.36 28.93
C ASP A 352 2.51 22.64 27.71
N THR A 353 3.37 23.34 26.96
CA THR A 353 3.94 22.83 25.71
C THR A 353 4.89 21.65 25.95
N GLN A 354 5.70 21.65 27.00
CA GLN A 354 6.64 20.55 27.27
C GLN A 354 5.90 19.28 27.67
N GLN A 355 4.88 19.43 28.52
CA GLN A 355 4.06 18.30 28.94
C GLN A 355 3.28 17.71 27.76
N ARG A 356 2.77 18.56 26.86
CA ARG A 356 2.08 18.13 25.64
C ARG A 356 3.02 17.37 24.69
N GLU A 357 4.20 17.92 24.40
CA GLU A 357 5.19 17.25 23.53
C GLU A 357 5.64 15.89 24.10
N HIS A 358 5.77 15.79 25.43
CA HIS A 358 6.05 14.52 26.09
C HIS A 358 4.91 13.50 25.91
N GLY A 359 3.66 13.92 26.13
CA GLY A 359 2.48 13.07 25.93
C GLY A 359 2.31 12.63 24.48
N GLU A 360 2.55 13.53 23.51
CA GLU A 360 2.54 13.22 22.07
C GLU A 360 3.56 12.12 21.74
N ARG A 361 4.79 12.24 22.27
CA ARG A 361 5.84 11.23 22.08
C ARG A 361 5.48 9.90 22.72
N GLU A 362 4.96 9.91 23.95
CA GLU A 362 4.56 8.69 24.67
C GLU A 362 3.42 7.97 23.95
N CYS A 363 2.39 8.70 23.52
CA CYS A 363 1.29 8.17 22.72
C CYS A 363 1.79 7.48 21.44
N PHE A 364 2.70 8.15 20.72
CA PHE A 364 3.29 7.64 19.50
C PHE A 364 4.17 6.40 19.73
N GLN A 365 4.98 6.39 20.78
CA GLN A 365 5.84 5.26 21.12
C GLN A 365 5.04 4.03 21.57
N ASN A 366 3.98 4.23 22.35
CA ASN A 366 3.13 3.14 22.86
C ASN A 366 2.44 2.39 21.72
N ILE A 367 1.85 3.09 20.75
CA ILE A 367 1.15 2.43 19.64
C ILE A 367 2.11 1.67 18.71
N LEU A 368 3.34 2.18 18.54
CA LEU A 368 4.37 1.47 17.79
C LEU A 368 4.88 0.25 18.55
N GLU A 369 5.08 0.34 19.86
CA GLU A 369 5.44 -0.83 20.67
C GLU A 369 4.37 -1.92 20.61
N GLU A 370 3.10 -1.54 20.64
CA GLU A 370 1.98 -2.46 20.44
C GLU A 370 2.07 -3.16 19.08
N LEU A 371 2.18 -2.42 17.97
CA LEU A 371 2.37 -3.00 16.63
C LEU A 371 3.56 -3.97 16.59
N PHE A 372 4.72 -3.56 17.11
CA PHE A 372 5.95 -4.36 17.12
C PHE A 372 5.87 -5.58 18.05
N SER A 373 4.90 -5.65 18.95
CA SER A 373 4.67 -6.80 19.83
C SER A 373 3.82 -7.90 19.19
N LEU A 374 3.03 -7.58 18.16
CA LEU A 374 2.08 -8.51 17.54
C LEU A 374 2.78 -9.59 16.70
N PRO A 375 2.28 -10.83 16.68
CA PRO A 375 2.96 -12.00 16.11
C PRO A 375 2.76 -12.16 14.58
N ALA A 376 2.79 -11.07 13.83
CA ALA A 376 2.65 -11.06 12.37
C ALA A 376 3.54 -9.98 11.74
N PRO A 377 4.00 -10.10 10.48
CA PRO A 377 4.82 -9.12 9.80
C PRO A 377 4.21 -7.72 9.88
N ILE A 378 5.06 -6.71 9.98
CA ILE A 378 4.64 -5.32 10.14
C ILE A 378 5.20 -4.46 9.00
N VAL A 379 4.48 -3.40 8.65
CA VAL A 379 4.94 -2.34 7.76
C VAL A 379 5.11 -1.06 8.57
N LEU A 380 6.30 -0.48 8.46
CA LEU A 380 6.61 0.86 8.91
C LEU A 380 6.57 1.81 7.71
N TYR A 381 5.79 2.87 7.80
CA TYR A 381 5.71 3.88 6.75
C TYR A 381 6.82 4.91 6.93
N TYR A 382 7.48 5.30 5.84
CA TYR A 382 8.68 6.13 5.93
C TYR A 382 8.44 7.43 6.68
N GLY A 383 9.31 7.74 7.64
CA GLY A 383 9.22 8.93 8.47
C GLY A 383 8.46 8.73 9.79
N ASP A 384 7.68 7.67 9.93
CA ASP A 384 7.09 7.33 11.23
C ASP A 384 8.19 7.03 12.25
N GLU A 385 9.37 6.58 11.83
CA GLU A 385 10.49 6.40 12.73
C GLU A 385 11.07 7.68 13.33
N LEU A 386 10.73 8.82 12.75
CA LEU A 386 11.10 10.14 13.24
C LEU A 386 9.92 10.86 13.91
N GLY A 387 8.71 10.28 13.85
CA GLY A 387 7.49 10.97 14.23
C GLY A 387 7.11 12.10 13.26
N MET A 388 7.37 11.92 11.95
CA MET A 388 6.99 12.92 10.95
C MET A 388 5.49 13.23 11.00
N LYS A 389 5.16 14.52 10.97
CA LYS A 389 3.79 15.04 10.94
C LYS A 389 3.35 15.36 9.51
N ASN A 390 2.04 15.52 9.27
CA ASN A 390 1.50 15.96 7.99
C ASN A 390 2.22 17.22 7.48
N MET A 391 2.47 17.28 6.17
CA MET A 391 2.80 18.56 5.57
C MET A 391 1.56 19.45 5.45
N PRO A 392 1.71 20.78 5.55
CA PRO A 392 0.62 21.71 5.28
C PRO A 392 0.03 21.50 3.88
N LEU A 393 -1.30 21.53 3.79
CA LEU A 393 -2.01 21.47 2.52
C LEU A 393 -2.02 22.84 1.84
N ALA A 394 -1.60 22.89 0.58
CA ALA A 394 -1.77 24.08 -0.25
C ALA A 394 -3.24 24.23 -0.66
N ALA A 395 -3.69 25.48 -0.87
CA ALA A 395 -5.04 25.74 -1.35
C ALA A 395 -5.25 25.13 -2.76
N GLY A 396 -6.40 24.47 -2.96
CA GLY A 396 -6.79 23.92 -4.26
C GLY A 396 -6.19 22.54 -4.60
N VAL A 397 -5.49 21.90 -3.67
CA VAL A 397 -5.06 20.50 -3.81
C VAL A 397 -6.29 19.60 -3.92
N ARG A 398 -6.34 18.78 -4.99
CA ARG A 398 -7.43 17.81 -5.21
C ARG A 398 -7.20 16.50 -4.47
N ASP A 399 -5.99 15.94 -4.59
CA ASP A 399 -5.60 14.74 -3.86
C ASP A 399 -5.04 15.13 -2.50
N ILE A 400 -5.86 15.00 -1.45
CA ILE A 400 -5.48 15.37 -0.09
C ILE A 400 -4.39 14.47 0.47
N ARG A 401 -4.22 13.23 -0.04
CA ARG A 401 -3.22 12.26 0.43
C ARG A 401 -1.78 12.77 0.28
N VAL A 402 -1.53 13.78 -0.56
CA VAL A 402 -0.21 14.43 -0.66
C VAL A 402 0.32 14.92 0.69
N CYS A 403 -0.56 15.23 1.66
CA CYS A 403 -0.13 15.71 2.98
C CYS A 403 0.60 14.64 3.82
N VAL A 404 0.45 13.36 3.48
CA VAL A 404 1.17 12.25 4.12
C VAL A 404 2.36 11.75 3.29
N ARG A 405 2.64 12.38 2.13
CA ARG A 405 3.68 11.98 1.16
C ARG A 405 4.82 13.01 1.07
N ASN A 406 5.14 13.66 2.18
CA ASN A 406 6.21 14.65 2.29
C ASN A 406 7.62 14.03 2.17
N THR A 407 8.61 14.81 1.76
CA THR A 407 10.01 14.36 1.70
C THR A 407 10.51 13.94 3.09
N PHE A 408 11.27 12.85 3.14
CA PHE A 408 11.89 12.35 4.36
C PHE A 408 12.90 13.35 4.93
N ASP A 409 12.88 13.56 6.24
CA ASP A 409 13.74 14.53 6.90
C ASP A 409 15.06 13.90 7.37
N TRP A 410 16.05 13.89 6.46
CA TRP A 410 17.39 13.37 6.77
C TRP A 410 18.13 14.18 7.84
N ASN A 411 17.85 15.47 7.99
CA ASN A 411 18.49 16.26 9.04
C ASN A 411 17.97 15.84 10.41
N GLU A 412 16.66 15.60 10.51
CA GLU A 412 16.04 15.09 11.71
C GLU A 412 16.49 13.65 12.02
N ALA A 413 16.64 12.80 11.00
CA ALA A 413 17.19 11.46 11.18
C ALA A 413 18.61 11.49 11.79
N GLU A 414 19.50 12.34 11.28
CA GLU A 414 20.86 12.49 11.83
C GLU A 414 20.86 13.11 13.23
N ARG A 415 19.92 14.02 13.53
CA ARG A 415 19.74 14.58 14.87
C ARG A 415 19.32 13.49 15.86
N GLN A 416 18.28 12.72 15.54
CA GLN A 416 17.76 11.66 16.40
C GLN A 416 18.72 10.48 16.55
N LYS A 417 19.55 10.20 15.54
CA LYS A 417 20.55 9.11 15.59
C LYS A 417 21.51 9.22 16.78
N ASN A 418 21.80 10.44 17.22
CA ASN A 418 22.71 10.72 18.33
C ASN A 418 21.99 10.93 19.68
N ASP A 419 20.66 10.87 19.70
CA ASP A 419 19.82 11.08 20.87
C ASP A 419 19.24 9.73 21.35
N PRO A 420 19.66 9.20 22.52
CA PRO A 420 19.19 7.91 23.01
C PRO A 420 17.70 7.92 23.40
N ASP A 421 17.12 9.08 23.66
CA ASP A 421 15.72 9.25 24.07
C ASP A 421 14.80 9.64 22.89
N SER A 422 15.34 9.60 21.67
CA SER A 422 14.59 9.88 20.45
C SER A 422 13.65 8.74 20.05
N THR A 423 12.65 9.08 19.23
CA THR A 423 11.74 8.12 18.60
C THR A 423 12.50 7.09 17.75
N LEU A 424 13.52 7.53 17.01
CA LEU A 424 14.36 6.64 16.21
C LEU A 424 15.09 5.61 17.09
N SER A 425 15.70 6.04 18.20
CA SER A 425 16.39 5.15 19.14
C SER A 425 15.42 4.16 19.80
N PHE A 426 14.22 4.62 20.15
CA PHE A 426 13.15 3.76 20.66
C PHE A 426 12.75 2.67 19.65
N ILE A 427 12.57 3.03 18.38
CA ILE A 427 12.17 2.08 17.33
C ILE A 427 13.25 1.04 17.08
N LYS A 428 14.53 1.45 17.02
CA LYS A 428 15.67 0.51 16.95
C LYS A 428 15.64 -0.50 18.10
N LYS A 429 15.30 -0.07 19.31
CA LYS A 429 15.20 -0.93 20.49
C LYS A 429 14.05 -1.95 20.37
N ILE A 430 12.83 -1.53 20.00
CA ILE A 430 11.69 -2.45 19.87
C ILE A 430 11.83 -3.38 18.66
N ALA A 431 12.47 -2.93 17.56
CA ALA A 431 12.82 -3.76 16.42
C ALA A 431 13.81 -4.87 16.82
N ALA A 432 14.85 -4.53 17.56
CA ALA A 432 15.79 -5.51 18.11
C ALA A 432 15.13 -6.48 19.10
N ALA A 433 14.21 -5.99 19.93
CA ALA A 433 13.44 -6.81 20.87
C ALA A 433 12.49 -7.78 20.14
N ARG A 434 11.85 -7.33 19.05
CA ARG A 434 11.02 -8.17 18.19
C ARG A 434 11.83 -9.32 17.60
N LYS A 435 13.01 -9.02 17.02
CA LYS A 435 13.91 -10.04 16.46
C LYS A 435 14.26 -11.12 17.50
N LYS A 436 14.61 -10.71 18.72
CA LYS A 436 14.99 -11.64 19.81
C LYS A 436 13.84 -12.49 20.36
N ARG A 437 12.61 -11.98 20.39
CA ARG A 437 11.44 -12.70 20.94
C ARG A 437 11.05 -13.94 20.12
N MET A 438 11.51 -14.00 18.88
CA MET A 438 10.96 -14.89 17.86
C MET A 438 12.07 -15.68 17.12
N GLU A 439 13.30 -15.62 17.64
CA GLU A 439 14.40 -16.59 17.47
C GLU A 439 14.29 -17.66 18.56
#